data_AF-A0A3C0KBA3-F1
#
_entry.id   AF-A0A3C0KBA3-F1
#
_cell.length_a   1.000
_cell.length_b   1.000
_cell.length_c   1.000
_cell.angle_alpha   90.00
_cell.angle_beta   90.00
_cell.angle_gamma   90.00
#
_symmetry.space_group_name_H-M   'P 1'
#
loop_
_entity.id
_entity.type
_entity.pdbx_description
1 polymer ?
#
loop_
_entity_poly.entity_id
_entity_poly.type
_entity_poly.pdbx_seq_one_letter_code
_entity_poly.pdbx_strand_id
1 'polypeptide(L)'
;RGALDEVLVVASALSVQDVRDRPLDKQSQADQAHKPFDDERSEFTGTLKLWRWLHESRGGHGKEHKLSHRQYENLLRERFINVRRVREWRDIHTQLLTVVAEHGWKINQVPATYEQLHLSMLAGLLGNVGCKSDTEDWYLGARGIKFYRHPGANLSKKPGRWIVCAELVETTRLFGRGIATIEPQWLEQVGAHLLKKQLLDPHWEKKAARVNAYERATLYGLQVYHQRRVDYARVDPAGAREIFIREALVAHLTEDTWDSKLPFLAANRRTVREVQEIEHKSRRQDVLVDETLIYAFYDRHIPADVANGAAMERWYRQASQADPRL
;
A
#
# COMPACT_ATOMS: atom_id res chain seq x y z
N ARG A 1 -6.08 -7.26 15.19
CA ARG A 1 -4.67 -7.33 14.74
C ARG A 1 -3.69 -7.67 15.87
N GLY A 2 -4.14 -8.06 17.07
CA GLY A 2 -3.26 -8.59 18.13
C GLY A 2 -2.38 -7.55 18.83
N ALA A 3 -2.76 -6.28 18.81
CA ALA A 3 -1.97 -5.17 19.37
C ALA A 3 -2.81 -4.24 20.27
N LEU A 4 -3.82 -4.80 20.94
CA LEU A 4 -4.76 -3.98 21.70
C LEU A 4 -4.08 -3.36 22.93
N ASP A 5 -3.25 -4.12 23.64
CA ASP A 5 -2.49 -3.61 24.80
C ASP A 5 -1.64 -2.40 24.42
N GLU A 6 -0.85 -2.54 23.35
CA GLU A 6 0.04 -1.49 22.87
C GLU A 6 -0.72 -0.28 22.34
N VAL A 7 -1.81 -0.49 21.61
CA VAL A 7 -2.63 0.60 21.08
C VAL A 7 -3.31 1.38 22.21
N LEU A 8 -3.74 0.74 23.29
CA LEU A 8 -4.30 1.44 24.45
C LEU A 8 -3.28 2.36 25.10
N VAL A 9 -2.04 1.89 25.26
CA VAL A 9 -0.93 2.69 25.79
C VAL A 9 -0.64 3.89 24.88
N VAL A 10 -0.54 3.68 23.57
CA VAL A 10 -0.26 4.77 22.62
C VAL A 10 -1.44 5.75 22.54
N ALA A 11 -2.67 5.28 22.43
CA ALA A 11 -3.86 6.12 22.33
C ALA A 11 -4.07 6.99 23.57
N SER A 12 -3.88 6.41 24.76
CA SER A 12 -3.93 7.17 26.03
C SER A 12 -2.82 8.22 26.11
N ALA A 13 -1.62 7.91 25.62
CA ALA A 13 -0.50 8.86 25.58
C ALA A 13 -0.78 10.05 24.65
N LEU A 14 -1.36 9.79 23.47
CA LEU A 14 -1.71 10.82 22.49
C LEU A 14 -2.88 11.71 22.93
N SER A 15 -3.65 11.26 23.93
CA SER A 15 -4.81 12.00 24.48
C SER A 15 -4.42 12.98 25.59
N VAL A 16 -3.17 12.96 26.05
CA VAL A 16 -2.65 13.82 27.12
C VAL A 16 -1.46 14.63 26.61
N GLN A 17 -1.07 15.66 27.36
CA GLN A 17 0.17 16.36 27.07
C GLN A 17 1.37 15.42 27.26
N ASP A 18 2.39 15.54 26.40
CA ASP A 18 3.62 14.74 26.52
C ASP A 18 4.20 14.82 27.94
N VAL A 19 4.46 13.64 28.50
CA VAL A 19 4.98 13.48 29.87
C VAL A 19 6.44 13.90 29.99
N ARG A 20 7.17 14.02 28.87
CA ARG A 20 8.57 14.43 28.82
C ARG A 20 8.67 15.95 28.93
N ASP A 21 9.45 16.43 29.89
CA ASP A 21 9.77 17.84 30.03
C ASP A 21 11.10 18.14 29.31
N ARG A 22 11.14 19.23 28.54
CA ARG A 22 12.37 19.69 27.86
C ARG A 22 12.64 21.18 28.13
N PRO A 23 13.08 21.54 29.35
CA PRO A 23 13.35 22.93 29.72
C PRO A 23 14.41 23.57 28.83
N LEU A 24 14.27 24.86 28.50
CA LEU A 24 15.18 25.58 27.61
C LEU A 24 16.63 25.61 28.12
N ASP A 25 16.82 25.69 29.44
CA ASP A 25 18.11 25.71 30.13
C ASP A 25 18.77 24.33 30.27
N LYS A 26 18.00 23.24 30.08
CA LYS A 26 18.46 21.85 30.30
C LYS A 26 18.16 20.93 29.14
N GLN A 27 18.03 21.46 27.93
CA GLN A 27 17.67 20.68 26.73
C GLN A 27 18.59 19.47 26.52
N SER A 28 19.91 19.67 26.56
CA SER A 28 20.88 18.57 26.37
C SER A 28 20.75 17.46 27.42
N GLN A 29 20.49 17.82 28.69
CA GLN A 29 20.31 16.85 29.77
C GLN A 29 19.00 16.08 29.60
N ALA A 30 17.91 16.76 29.23
CA ALA A 30 16.63 16.14 28.94
C ALA A 30 16.73 15.17 27.76
N ASP A 31 17.34 15.60 26.65
CA ASP A 31 17.55 14.78 25.45
C ASP A 31 18.37 13.52 25.78
N GLN A 32 19.43 13.65 26.59
CA GLN A 32 20.21 12.50 27.05
C GLN A 32 19.41 11.57 27.97
N ALA A 33 18.56 12.12 28.84
CA ALA A 33 17.72 11.35 29.74
C ALA A 33 16.62 10.57 29.00
N HIS A 34 16.11 11.11 27.89
CA HIS A 34 15.02 10.52 27.08
C HIS A 34 15.53 9.55 26.01
N LYS A 35 16.78 9.68 25.56
CA LYS A 35 17.40 8.81 24.55
C LYS A 35 17.17 7.30 24.71
N PRO A 36 17.16 6.72 25.93
CA PRO A 36 16.86 5.29 26.11
C PRO A 36 15.46 4.88 25.64
N PHE A 37 14.52 5.83 25.53
CA PHE A 37 13.16 5.57 25.06
C PHE A 37 13.02 5.73 23.55
N ASP A 38 14.06 6.18 22.85
CA ASP A 38 13.98 6.36 21.41
C ASP A 38 13.91 5.00 20.70
N ASP A 39 13.19 4.98 19.59
CA ASP A 39 13.18 3.86 18.68
C ASP A 39 13.89 4.21 17.37
N GLU A 40 14.37 3.19 16.68
CA GLU A 40 15.00 3.39 15.39
C GLU A 40 14.03 3.94 14.34
N ARG A 41 12.75 3.52 14.41
CA ARG A 41 11.80 3.73 13.32
C ARG A 41 10.43 4.21 13.76
N SER A 42 10.11 4.26 15.06
CA SER A 42 8.74 4.57 15.54
C SER A 42 8.68 5.27 16.89
N GLU A 43 8.16 6.50 16.91
CA GLU A 43 7.83 7.19 18.16
C GLU A 43 6.73 6.49 18.95
N PHE A 44 5.81 5.77 18.30
CA PHE A 44 4.83 4.92 19.01
C PHE A 44 5.52 3.83 19.82
N THR A 45 6.53 3.18 19.23
CA THR A 45 7.34 2.18 19.93
C THR A 45 8.13 2.83 21.07
N GLY A 46 8.63 4.05 20.87
CA GLY A 46 9.28 4.82 21.93
C GLY A 46 8.36 5.16 23.11
N THR A 47 7.09 5.45 22.84
CA THR A 47 6.06 5.60 23.88
C THR A 47 5.87 4.31 24.68
N LEU A 48 5.85 3.15 24.01
CA LEU A 48 5.76 1.84 24.69
C LEU A 48 6.99 1.56 25.57
N LYS A 49 8.21 1.90 25.11
CA LYS A 49 9.44 1.78 25.91
C LYS A 49 9.37 2.62 27.17
N LEU A 50 8.90 3.86 27.05
CA LEU A 50 8.71 4.75 28.19
C LEU A 50 7.65 4.20 29.16
N TRP A 51 6.50 3.75 28.66
CA TRP A 51 5.45 3.16 29.48
C TRP A 51 5.94 1.96 30.30
N ARG A 52 6.67 1.05 29.64
CA ARG A 52 7.28 -0.11 30.29
C ARG A 52 8.25 0.32 31.38
N TRP A 53 9.15 1.25 31.09
CA TRP A 53 10.11 1.78 32.07
C TRP A 53 9.42 2.43 33.27
N LEU A 54 8.33 3.18 33.06
CA LEU A 54 7.54 3.79 34.13
C LEU A 54 6.92 2.73 35.06
N HIS A 55 6.53 1.58 34.51
CA HIS A 55 5.96 0.47 35.26
C HIS A 55 7.05 -0.30 36.04
N GLU A 56 8.14 -0.67 35.36
CA GLU A 56 9.26 -1.41 35.94
C GLU A 56 9.96 -0.61 37.05
N SER A 57 10.22 0.69 36.83
CA SER A 57 10.90 1.55 37.80
C SER A 57 10.13 1.75 39.11
N ARG A 58 8.81 1.51 39.12
CA ARG A 58 7.99 1.56 40.34
C ARG A 58 8.06 0.26 41.15
N GLY A 59 8.62 -0.81 40.57
CA GLY A 59 8.86 -2.10 41.21
C GLY A 59 7.92 -3.24 40.81
N GLY A 60 7.34 -3.19 39.60
CA GLY A 60 6.67 -4.32 38.92
C GLY A 60 5.66 -5.17 39.72
N HIS A 61 5.22 -6.29 39.12
CA HIS A 61 4.44 -7.33 39.80
C HIS A 61 5.32 -8.39 40.51
N GLY A 62 6.64 -8.17 40.60
CA GLY A 62 7.62 -9.13 41.12
C GLY A 62 8.09 -8.87 42.57
N LYS A 63 9.09 -9.66 43.01
CA LYS A 63 9.77 -9.56 44.32
C LYS A 63 10.81 -8.43 44.40
N GLU A 64 10.83 -7.50 43.44
CA GLU A 64 11.79 -6.41 43.43
C GLU A 64 11.44 -5.33 44.46
N HIS A 65 12.47 -4.63 44.93
CA HIS A 65 12.35 -3.58 45.93
C HIS A 65 11.56 -2.40 45.35
N LYS A 66 10.26 -2.32 45.65
CA LYS A 66 9.40 -1.21 45.22
C LYS A 66 9.96 0.10 45.77
N LEU A 67 10.23 1.05 44.88
CA LEU A 67 10.61 2.40 45.28
C LEU A 67 9.47 3.00 46.10
N SER A 68 9.82 3.69 47.20
CA SER A 68 8.84 4.53 47.89
C SER A 68 8.28 5.59 46.92
N HIS A 69 7.08 6.07 47.19
CA HIS A 69 6.45 7.08 46.33
C HIS A 69 7.36 8.30 46.09
N ARG A 70 8.03 8.77 47.14
CA ARG A 70 8.97 9.90 47.08
C ARG A 70 10.21 9.59 46.23
N GLN A 71 10.78 8.40 46.35
CA GLN A 71 11.93 7.99 45.53
C GLN A 71 11.55 7.87 44.06
N TYR A 72 10.37 7.33 43.75
CA TYR A 72 9.87 7.25 42.39
C TYR A 72 9.63 8.64 41.78
N GLU A 73 9.02 9.57 42.53
CA GLU A 73 8.85 10.94 42.05
C GLU A 73 10.19 11.65 41.79
N ASN A 74 11.19 11.45 42.66
CA ASN A 74 12.53 11.99 42.46
C ASN A 74 13.16 11.41 41.18
N LEU A 75 13.07 10.10 40.96
CA LEU A 75 13.57 9.44 39.74
C LEU A 75 12.90 10.01 38.48
N LEU A 76 11.59 10.24 38.49
CA LEU A 76 10.90 10.86 37.36
C LEU A 76 11.42 12.28 37.10
N ARG A 77 11.60 13.09 38.14
CA ARG A 77 12.14 14.46 38.01
C ARG A 77 13.57 14.46 37.46
N GLU A 78 14.43 13.55 37.93
CA GLU A 78 15.80 13.37 37.42
C GLU A 78 15.83 12.97 35.94
N ARG A 79 14.81 12.26 35.47
CA ARG A 79 14.63 11.86 34.07
C ARG A 79 13.82 12.86 33.24
N PHE A 80 13.54 14.04 33.77
CA PHE A 80 12.74 15.07 33.10
C PHE A 80 11.37 14.53 32.67
N ILE A 81 10.69 13.82 33.58
CA ILE A 81 9.35 13.27 33.37
C ILE A 81 8.38 13.90 34.37
N ASN A 82 7.29 14.43 33.86
CA ASN A 82 6.27 15.12 34.62
C ASN A 82 5.37 14.13 35.37
N VAL A 83 5.45 14.14 36.71
CA VAL A 83 4.69 13.22 37.57
C VAL A 83 3.17 13.34 37.38
N ARG A 84 2.65 14.57 37.18
CA ARG A 84 1.20 14.80 37.02
C ARG A 84 0.70 14.21 35.71
N ARG A 85 1.39 14.48 34.60
CA ARG A 85 1.03 13.95 33.29
C ARG A 85 1.18 12.42 33.21
N VAL A 86 2.15 11.83 33.92
CA VAL A 86 2.24 10.36 34.04
C VAL A 86 1.04 9.77 34.77
N ARG A 87 0.52 10.45 35.81
CA ARG A 87 -0.69 10.02 36.51
C ARG A 87 -1.90 10.11 35.58
N GLU A 88 -2.06 11.24 34.90
CA GLU A 88 -3.12 11.46 33.92
C GLU A 88 -3.10 10.40 32.80
N TRP A 89 -1.93 10.12 32.23
CA TRP A 89 -1.75 9.06 31.23
C TRP A 89 -2.23 7.69 31.76
N ARG A 90 -1.86 7.34 33.00
CA ARG A 90 -2.31 6.09 33.64
C ARG A 90 -3.82 6.05 33.88
N ASP A 91 -4.40 7.17 34.28
CA ASP A 91 -5.82 7.28 34.52
C ASP A 91 -6.61 7.08 33.21
N ILE A 92 -6.20 7.77 32.13
CA ILE A 92 -6.80 7.59 30.79
C ILE A 92 -6.61 6.15 30.28
N HIS A 93 -5.43 5.56 30.44
CA HIS A 93 -5.19 4.17 30.07
C HIS A 93 -6.15 3.21 30.79
N THR A 94 -6.35 3.42 32.11
CA THR A 94 -7.25 2.59 32.92
C THR A 94 -8.72 2.76 32.50
N GLN A 95 -9.12 3.98 32.15
CA GLN A 95 -10.45 4.25 31.60
C GLN A 95 -10.66 3.52 30.27
N LEU A 96 -9.71 3.63 29.33
CA LEU A 96 -9.79 2.91 28.06
C LEU A 96 -9.82 1.39 28.27
N LEU A 97 -9.00 0.86 29.18
CA LEU A 97 -8.98 -0.56 29.52
C LEU A 97 -10.34 -1.04 30.04
N THR A 98 -11.01 -0.22 30.87
CA THR A 98 -12.35 -0.50 31.38
C THR A 98 -13.37 -0.57 30.24
N VAL A 99 -13.36 0.43 29.36
CA VAL A 99 -14.28 0.49 28.20
C VAL A 99 -14.10 -0.72 27.29
N VAL A 100 -12.86 -1.08 26.95
CA VAL A 100 -12.63 -2.24 26.05
C VAL A 100 -13.01 -3.56 26.72
N ALA A 101 -12.84 -3.69 28.05
CA ALA A 101 -13.28 -4.85 28.80
C ALA A 101 -14.82 -4.97 28.83
N GLU A 102 -15.54 -3.86 29.04
CA GLU A 102 -17.00 -3.80 28.98
C GLU A 102 -17.54 -4.20 27.61
N HIS A 103 -16.83 -3.84 26.53
CA HIS A 103 -17.16 -4.25 25.16
C HIS A 103 -16.72 -5.68 24.82
N GLY A 104 -16.13 -6.42 25.77
CA GLY A 104 -15.68 -7.80 25.58
C GLY A 104 -14.46 -7.94 24.68
N TRP A 105 -13.69 -6.88 24.47
CA TRP A 105 -12.47 -6.94 23.65
C TRP A 105 -11.37 -7.68 24.40
N LYS A 106 -10.62 -8.51 23.66
CA LYS A 106 -9.56 -9.34 24.24
C LYS A 106 -8.21 -8.67 24.08
N ILE A 107 -7.55 -8.42 25.21
CA ILE A 107 -6.15 -7.99 25.25
C ILE A 107 -5.26 -9.12 24.73
N ASN A 108 -4.23 -8.78 23.95
CA ASN A 108 -3.26 -9.74 23.43
C ASN A 108 -2.41 -10.34 24.56
N GLN A 109 -2.14 -11.65 24.48
CA GLN A 109 -1.31 -12.38 25.44
C GLN A 109 0.20 -12.30 25.13
N VAL A 110 0.51 -12.09 23.85
CA VAL A 110 1.88 -11.95 23.35
C VAL A 110 2.06 -10.49 22.91
N PRO A 111 3.21 -9.86 23.19
CA PRO A 111 3.50 -8.52 22.70
C PRO A 111 3.36 -8.43 21.18
N ALA A 112 2.73 -7.36 20.70
CA ALA A 112 2.53 -7.12 19.30
C ALA A 112 3.85 -6.96 18.55
N THR A 113 3.88 -7.45 17.31
CA THR A 113 5.00 -7.14 16.41
C THR A 113 4.92 -5.68 15.98
N TYR A 114 6.06 -5.15 15.48
CA TYR A 114 6.10 -3.81 14.89
C TYR A 114 5.00 -3.64 13.83
N GLU A 115 4.87 -4.58 12.91
CA GLU A 115 3.84 -4.55 11.87
C GLU A 115 2.42 -4.54 12.46
N GLN A 116 2.11 -5.38 13.45
CA GLN A 116 0.78 -5.45 14.06
C GLN A 116 0.36 -4.14 14.73
N LEU A 117 1.29 -3.49 15.44
CA LEU A 117 1.07 -2.18 16.04
C LEU A 117 0.76 -1.14 14.96
N HIS A 118 1.63 -1.01 13.96
CA HIS A 118 1.52 0.05 12.96
C HIS A 118 0.35 -0.16 12.00
N LEU A 119 0.01 -1.41 11.65
CA LEU A 119 -1.24 -1.71 10.94
C LEU A 119 -2.45 -1.28 11.76
N SER A 120 -2.44 -1.47 13.08
CA SER A 120 -3.54 -1.05 13.96
C SER A 120 -3.65 0.48 14.02
N MET A 121 -2.53 1.19 14.15
CA MET A 121 -2.48 2.65 14.12
C MET A 121 -2.94 3.22 12.77
N LEU A 122 -2.53 2.61 11.65
CA LEU A 122 -2.91 3.02 10.31
C LEU A 122 -4.44 3.02 10.11
N ALA A 123 -5.19 2.15 10.80
CA ALA A 123 -6.65 2.10 10.64
C ALA A 123 -7.35 3.42 10.99
N GLY A 124 -6.79 4.19 11.94
CA GLY A 124 -7.28 5.54 12.29
C GLY A 124 -6.49 6.68 11.65
N LEU A 125 -5.29 6.40 11.10
CA LEU A 125 -4.32 7.42 10.71
C LEU A 125 -3.98 7.41 9.20
N LEU A 126 -4.80 6.78 8.35
CA LEU A 126 -4.57 6.79 6.89
C LEU A 126 -4.48 8.20 6.29
N GLY A 127 -5.14 9.19 6.90
CA GLY A 127 -5.05 10.60 6.50
C GLY A 127 -3.71 11.27 6.82
N ASN A 128 -2.93 10.68 7.73
CA ASN A 128 -1.69 11.24 8.26
C ASN A 128 -0.45 10.52 7.73
N VAL A 129 -0.59 9.82 6.60
CA VAL A 129 0.53 9.14 5.93
C VAL A 129 1.28 10.11 5.03
N GLY A 130 2.59 9.91 4.89
CA GLY A 130 3.46 10.71 4.04
C GLY A 130 4.48 9.88 3.28
N CYS A 131 4.71 10.24 2.02
CA CYS A 131 5.82 9.73 1.20
C CYS A 131 6.88 10.81 1.02
N LYS A 132 8.13 10.51 1.36
CA LYS A 132 9.25 11.43 1.24
C LYS A 132 9.47 11.84 -0.20
N SER A 133 9.72 13.13 -0.42
CA SER A 133 10.16 13.67 -1.72
C SER A 133 11.55 13.12 -2.07
N ASP A 134 11.79 12.90 -3.37
CA ASP A 134 13.09 12.44 -3.88
C ASP A 134 14.14 13.56 -3.90
N THR A 135 13.71 14.82 -3.92
CA THR A 135 14.59 16.00 -4.12
C THR A 135 14.67 16.91 -2.89
N GLU A 136 13.66 16.89 -2.03
CA GLU A 136 13.51 17.84 -0.92
C GLU A 136 13.21 17.09 0.39
N ASP A 137 13.45 17.73 1.53
CA ASP A 137 13.28 17.11 2.86
C ASP A 137 11.85 17.25 3.42
N TRP A 138 10.83 17.19 2.55
CA TRP A 138 9.41 17.15 2.94
C TRP A 138 8.75 15.83 2.52
N TYR A 139 7.61 15.54 3.13
CA TYR A 139 6.75 14.40 2.83
C TYR A 139 5.48 14.88 2.13
N LEU A 140 5.13 14.23 1.02
CA LEU A 140 3.85 14.36 0.37
C LEU A 140 2.82 13.60 1.20
N GLY A 141 1.87 14.31 1.78
CA GLY A 141 0.76 13.76 2.54
C GLY A 141 -0.52 13.60 1.72
N ALA A 142 -1.53 13.03 2.37
CA ALA A 142 -2.85 12.89 1.79
C ALA A 142 -3.38 14.24 1.27
N ARG A 143 -4.08 14.21 0.14
CA ARG A 143 -4.67 15.39 -0.52
C ARG A 143 -3.64 16.43 -0.98
N GLY A 144 -2.38 16.01 -1.19
CA GLY A 144 -1.33 16.85 -1.76
C GLY A 144 -0.67 17.82 -0.80
N ILE A 145 -0.97 17.72 0.51
CA ILE A 145 -0.31 18.54 1.52
C ILE A 145 1.18 18.20 1.60
N LYS A 146 2.01 19.20 1.87
CA LYS A 146 3.44 19.01 2.13
C LYS A 146 3.71 19.25 3.60
N PHE A 147 4.38 18.31 4.26
CA PHE A 147 4.73 18.47 5.67
C PHE A 147 6.15 18.00 5.95
N TYR A 148 6.73 18.51 7.03
CA TYR A 148 8.09 18.20 7.45
C TYR A 148 8.06 17.34 8.72
N ARG A 149 9.11 16.59 8.99
CA ARG A 149 9.30 15.99 10.32
C ARG A 149 9.39 17.10 11.36
N HIS A 150 8.64 16.98 12.45
CA HIS A 150 8.75 17.93 13.56
C HIS A 150 10.18 17.90 14.15
N PRO A 151 10.80 19.06 14.49
CA PRO A 151 12.16 19.09 15.02
C PRO A 151 12.35 18.31 16.32
N GLY A 152 11.28 18.23 17.14
CA GLY A 152 11.26 17.47 18.38
C GLY A 152 10.91 15.99 18.23
N ALA A 153 10.77 15.47 17.01
CA ALA A 153 10.55 14.04 16.81
C ALA A 153 11.82 13.26 17.17
N ASN A 154 11.74 12.25 18.01
CA ASN A 154 12.91 11.53 18.53
C ASN A 154 12.98 10.11 17.96
N LEU A 155 13.78 9.96 16.89
CA LEU A 155 14.13 8.67 16.32
C LEU A 155 15.65 8.53 16.33
N SER A 156 16.16 7.34 16.64
CA SER A 156 17.60 7.08 16.64
C SER A 156 18.18 6.90 15.23
N LYS A 157 17.33 6.67 14.22
CA LYS A 157 17.69 6.69 12.79
C LYS A 157 16.79 7.67 12.03
N LYS A 158 17.21 8.04 10.81
CA LYS A 158 16.38 8.87 9.93
C LYS A 158 15.09 8.11 9.57
N PRO A 159 13.93 8.79 9.52
CA PRO A 159 12.69 8.15 9.12
C PRO A 159 12.79 7.64 7.67
N GLY A 160 12.07 6.55 7.39
CA GLY A 160 12.04 5.95 6.06
C GLY A 160 11.29 6.78 5.02
N ARG A 161 11.20 6.25 3.79
CA ARG A 161 10.50 6.90 2.67
C ARG A 161 9.01 7.07 2.98
N TRP A 162 8.38 6.08 3.58
CA TRP A 162 6.99 6.12 3.96
C TRP A 162 6.85 6.22 5.47
N ILE A 163 6.04 7.16 5.92
CA ILE A 163 5.74 7.36 7.33
C ILE A 163 4.25 7.51 7.57
N VAL A 164 3.84 7.24 8.80
CA VAL A 164 2.58 7.68 9.39
C VAL A 164 2.89 8.64 10.54
N CYS A 165 2.06 9.65 10.71
CA CYS A 165 2.14 10.59 11.83
C CYS A 165 0.92 10.42 12.74
N ALA A 166 1.11 10.62 14.05
CA ALA A 166 0.01 10.73 14.99
C ALA A 166 -0.89 11.93 14.67
N GLU A 167 -0.24 13.06 14.38
CA GLU A 167 -0.91 14.32 14.06
C GLU A 167 -0.10 15.16 13.07
N LEU A 168 -0.78 16.09 12.40
CA LEU A 168 -0.20 17.12 11.57
C LEU A 168 -0.54 18.48 12.20
N VAL A 169 0.49 19.25 12.55
CA VAL A 169 0.34 20.52 13.28
C VAL A 169 1.01 21.64 12.50
N GLU A 170 0.27 22.71 12.24
CA GLU A 170 0.76 23.89 11.57
C GLU A 170 1.26 24.93 12.57
N THR A 171 2.53 25.33 12.43
CA THR A 171 3.14 26.40 13.24
C THR A 171 3.86 27.39 12.32
N THR A 172 5.16 27.24 12.12
CA THR A 172 5.92 27.97 11.07
C THR A 172 5.80 27.28 9.72
N ARG A 173 5.64 25.96 9.73
CA ARG A 173 5.32 25.08 8.60
C ARG A 173 4.39 23.99 9.12
N LEU A 174 3.83 23.19 8.21
CA LEU A 174 3.11 21.98 8.57
C LEU A 174 4.12 20.90 9.00
N PHE A 175 3.98 20.39 10.23
CA PHE A 175 4.86 19.37 10.78
C PHE A 175 4.09 18.10 11.17
N GLY A 176 4.66 16.94 10.86
CA GLY A 176 4.20 15.65 11.38
C GLY A 176 4.87 15.33 12.71
N ARG A 177 4.05 15.01 13.72
CA ARG A 177 4.48 14.57 15.06
C ARG A 177 4.04 13.13 15.32
N GLY A 178 4.78 12.43 16.19
CA GLY A 178 4.51 11.03 16.49
C GLY A 178 4.71 10.17 15.25
N ILE A 179 5.90 10.24 14.68
CA ILE A 179 6.21 9.63 13.38
C ILE A 179 6.60 8.15 13.54
N ALA A 180 6.19 7.35 12.56
CA ALA A 180 6.67 5.98 12.43
C ALA A 180 6.85 5.59 10.96
N THR A 181 7.90 4.83 10.67
CA THR A 181 8.16 4.29 9.34
C THR A 181 7.17 3.16 9.04
N ILE A 182 6.62 3.14 7.83
CA ILE A 182 5.68 2.11 7.37
C ILE A 182 6.09 1.55 6.02
N GLU A 183 5.57 0.37 5.69
CA GLU A 183 5.65 -0.21 4.36
C GLU A 183 4.44 0.21 3.52
N PRO A 184 4.59 0.59 2.24
CA PRO A 184 3.46 1.02 1.40
C PRO A 184 2.41 -0.09 1.19
N GLN A 185 2.82 -1.35 1.24
CA GLN A 185 1.92 -2.51 1.13
C GLN A 185 0.90 -2.55 2.27
N TRP A 186 1.23 -1.99 3.44
CA TRP A 186 0.30 -1.88 4.56
C TRP A 186 -0.88 -0.97 4.23
N LEU A 187 -0.67 0.07 3.41
CA LEU A 187 -1.74 0.96 2.95
C LEU A 187 -2.77 0.19 2.12
N GLU A 188 -2.33 -0.80 1.34
CA GLU A 188 -3.24 -1.68 0.60
C GLU A 188 -4.03 -2.60 1.53
N GLN A 189 -3.39 -3.14 2.57
CA GLN A 189 -4.05 -4.03 3.53
C GLN A 189 -5.10 -3.29 4.37
N VAL A 190 -4.80 -2.07 4.83
CA VAL A 190 -5.69 -1.29 5.70
C VAL A 190 -6.69 -0.46 4.91
N GLY A 191 -6.24 0.16 3.83
CA GLY A 191 -6.98 1.13 3.04
C GLY A 191 -7.55 0.57 1.74
N ALA A 192 -7.65 -0.76 1.56
CA ALA A 192 -8.13 -1.38 0.30
C ALA A 192 -9.40 -0.73 -0.27
N HIS A 193 -10.37 -0.44 0.59
CA HIS A 193 -11.67 0.16 0.26
C HIS A 193 -11.59 1.65 -0.10
N LEU A 194 -10.47 2.31 0.15
CA LEU A 194 -10.20 3.72 -0.14
C LEU A 194 -9.26 3.90 -1.33
N LEU A 195 -8.69 2.81 -1.85
CA LEU A 195 -7.81 2.86 -3.01
C LEU A 195 -8.62 3.18 -4.27
N LYS A 196 -8.20 4.24 -4.96
CA LYS A 196 -8.64 4.50 -6.34
C LYS A 196 -7.67 3.80 -7.27
N LYS A 197 -8.15 2.72 -7.89
CA LYS A 197 -7.41 1.92 -8.86
C LYS A 197 -7.73 2.39 -10.27
N GLN A 198 -6.71 2.49 -11.10
CA GLN A 198 -6.82 2.85 -12.50
C GLN A 198 -6.02 1.85 -13.33
N LEU A 199 -6.65 1.34 -14.37
CA LEU A 199 -5.98 0.55 -15.40
C LEU A 199 -5.36 1.47 -16.44
N LEU A 200 -4.19 1.07 -16.89
CA LEU A 200 -3.33 1.79 -17.80
C LEU A 200 -2.85 0.79 -18.85
N ASP A 201 -2.78 1.24 -20.09
CA ASP A 201 -2.16 0.51 -21.20
C ASP A 201 -2.60 -0.97 -21.30
N PRO A 202 -3.89 -1.26 -21.54
CA PRO A 202 -4.33 -2.60 -21.91
C PRO A 202 -3.74 -3.00 -23.27
N HIS A 203 -3.00 -4.10 -23.33
CA HIS A 203 -2.31 -4.55 -24.55
C HIS A 203 -2.14 -6.08 -24.59
N TRP A 204 -1.90 -6.62 -25.77
CA TRP A 204 -1.57 -8.02 -25.98
C TRP A 204 -0.11 -8.33 -25.63
N GLU A 205 0.12 -9.27 -24.70
CA GLU A 205 1.47 -9.75 -24.40
C GLU A 205 1.74 -11.09 -25.12
N LYS A 206 2.50 -11.03 -26.23
CA LYS A 206 2.85 -12.18 -27.09
C LYS A 206 3.31 -13.42 -26.31
N LYS A 207 4.21 -13.26 -25.35
CA LYS A 207 4.81 -14.38 -24.60
C LYS A 207 3.82 -15.06 -23.66
N ALA A 208 2.96 -14.28 -23.03
CA ALA A 208 1.93 -14.82 -22.13
C ALA A 208 0.71 -15.33 -22.92
N ALA A 209 0.52 -14.85 -24.15
CA ALA A 209 -0.66 -15.04 -24.97
C ALA A 209 -1.95 -14.59 -24.26
N ARG A 210 -1.90 -13.42 -23.60
CA ARG A 210 -3.02 -12.84 -22.83
C ARG A 210 -3.02 -11.32 -22.98
N VAL A 211 -4.19 -10.73 -22.83
CA VAL A 211 -4.33 -9.28 -22.70
C VAL A 211 -4.03 -8.87 -21.27
N ASN A 212 -2.96 -8.11 -21.09
CA ASN A 212 -2.53 -7.59 -19.80
C ASN A 212 -2.73 -6.07 -19.78
N ALA A 213 -2.88 -5.54 -18.57
CA ALA A 213 -2.85 -4.10 -18.34
C ALA A 213 -1.94 -3.81 -17.15
N TYR A 214 -1.55 -2.55 -17.01
CA TYR A 214 -0.91 -2.05 -15.81
C TYR A 214 -1.94 -1.41 -14.89
N GLU A 215 -1.82 -1.66 -13.59
CA GLU A 215 -2.64 -1.04 -12.58
C GLU A 215 -1.80 -0.05 -11.77
N ARG A 216 -2.39 1.12 -11.52
CA ARG A 216 -1.93 2.09 -10.54
C ARG A 216 -3.01 2.24 -9.48
N ALA A 217 -2.61 2.33 -8.21
CA ALA A 217 -3.52 2.71 -7.14
C ALA A 217 -3.05 3.96 -6.41
N THR A 218 -4.01 4.78 -6.03
CA THR A 218 -3.81 5.95 -5.20
C THR A 218 -4.66 5.89 -3.94
N LEU A 219 -4.09 6.34 -2.82
CA LEU A 219 -4.78 6.54 -1.54
C LEU A 219 -4.77 8.03 -1.24
N TYR A 220 -5.93 8.68 -1.25
CA TYR A 220 -6.05 10.12 -1.04
C TYR A 220 -5.10 10.98 -1.90
N GLY A 221 -4.83 10.55 -3.13
CA GLY A 221 -3.91 11.24 -4.05
C GLY A 221 -2.43 10.81 -3.92
N LEU A 222 -2.07 10.02 -2.90
CA LEU A 222 -0.75 9.41 -2.79
C LEU A 222 -0.68 8.15 -3.64
N GLN A 223 0.36 8.02 -4.46
CA GLN A 223 0.59 6.83 -5.25
C GLN A 223 1.15 5.70 -4.38
N VAL A 224 0.35 4.65 -4.18
CA VAL A 224 0.73 3.50 -3.35
C VAL A 224 1.55 2.49 -4.16
N TYR A 225 1.09 2.19 -5.37
CA TYR A 225 1.81 1.39 -6.35
C TYR A 225 1.49 1.84 -7.77
N HIS A 226 2.37 1.46 -8.70
CA HIS A 226 2.26 1.75 -10.12
C HIS A 226 2.88 0.62 -10.93
N GLN A 227 2.42 0.45 -12.18
CA GLN A 227 2.89 -0.59 -13.08
C GLN A 227 2.73 -2.02 -12.54
N ARG A 228 1.69 -2.26 -11.73
CA ARG A 228 1.35 -3.62 -11.32
C ARG A 228 0.66 -4.33 -12.48
N ARG A 229 1.28 -5.38 -13.01
CA ARG A 229 0.66 -6.20 -14.06
C ARG A 229 -0.62 -6.86 -13.56
N VAL A 230 -1.70 -6.74 -14.33
CA VAL A 230 -2.99 -7.39 -14.06
C VAL A 230 -3.54 -8.04 -15.32
N ASP A 231 -4.23 -9.16 -15.12
CA ASP A 231 -4.97 -9.88 -16.17
C ASP A 231 -6.20 -9.04 -16.54
N TYR A 232 -6.15 -8.37 -17.70
CA TYR A 232 -7.17 -7.38 -18.09
C TYR A 232 -8.54 -8.03 -18.26
N ALA A 233 -8.58 -9.28 -18.73
CA ALA A 233 -9.81 -10.04 -18.93
C ALA A 233 -10.59 -10.29 -17.62
N ARG A 234 -9.95 -10.18 -16.45
CA ARG A 234 -10.66 -10.27 -15.15
C ARG A 234 -11.39 -8.99 -14.76
N VAL A 235 -10.96 -7.86 -15.31
CA VAL A 235 -11.53 -6.54 -14.98
C VAL A 235 -12.52 -6.11 -16.06
N ASP A 236 -12.16 -6.26 -17.32
CA ASP A 236 -12.99 -5.95 -18.48
C ASP A 236 -12.88 -7.08 -19.53
N PRO A 237 -13.72 -8.12 -19.44
CA PRO A 237 -13.71 -9.23 -20.38
C PRO A 237 -14.00 -8.79 -21.83
N ALA A 238 -14.88 -7.80 -22.01
CA ALA A 238 -15.30 -7.34 -23.33
C ALA A 238 -14.16 -6.56 -24.01
N GLY A 239 -13.56 -5.59 -23.31
CA GLY A 239 -12.40 -4.88 -23.83
C GLY A 239 -11.19 -5.80 -24.05
N ALA A 240 -10.98 -6.78 -23.17
CA ALA A 240 -9.91 -7.77 -23.36
C ALA A 240 -10.12 -8.58 -24.64
N ARG A 241 -11.36 -8.95 -24.96
CA ARG A 241 -11.65 -9.66 -26.19
C ARG A 241 -11.43 -8.78 -27.43
N GLU A 242 -11.84 -7.51 -27.38
CA GLU A 242 -11.57 -6.58 -28.49
C GLU A 242 -10.06 -6.45 -28.76
N ILE A 243 -9.27 -6.22 -27.72
CA ILE A 243 -7.80 -6.13 -27.83
C ILE A 243 -7.21 -7.44 -28.34
N PHE A 244 -7.66 -8.57 -27.83
CA PHE A 244 -7.23 -9.88 -28.31
C PHE A 244 -7.45 -10.03 -29.82
N ILE A 245 -8.65 -9.71 -30.33
CA ILE A 245 -8.92 -9.83 -31.75
C ILE A 245 -8.04 -8.85 -32.55
N ARG A 246 -7.97 -7.58 -32.14
CA ARG A 246 -7.20 -6.55 -32.87
C ARG A 246 -5.70 -6.85 -32.88
N GLU A 247 -5.10 -7.05 -31.72
CA GLU A 247 -3.64 -7.13 -31.58
C GLU A 247 -3.09 -8.55 -31.73
N ALA A 248 -3.84 -9.57 -31.31
CA ALA A 248 -3.38 -10.96 -31.39
C ALA A 248 -3.76 -11.65 -32.71
N LEU A 249 -4.87 -11.28 -33.35
CA LEU A 249 -5.37 -11.97 -34.55
C LEU A 249 -5.22 -11.11 -35.81
N VAL A 250 -5.76 -9.88 -35.79
CA VAL A 250 -5.74 -8.99 -36.96
C VAL A 250 -4.32 -8.52 -37.24
N ALA A 251 -3.63 -7.96 -36.25
CA ALA A 251 -2.24 -7.53 -36.41
C ALA A 251 -1.29 -8.71 -36.72
N HIS A 252 -1.64 -9.95 -36.35
CA HIS A 252 -0.85 -11.14 -36.70
C HIS A 252 -0.79 -11.42 -38.22
N LEU A 253 -1.73 -10.87 -38.98
CA LEU A 253 -1.76 -11.03 -40.43
C LEU A 253 -0.58 -10.32 -41.10
N THR A 254 -0.07 -9.25 -40.49
CA THR A 254 1.08 -8.49 -40.99
C THR A 254 2.32 -8.76 -40.12
N GLU A 255 2.17 -8.71 -38.80
CA GLU A 255 3.24 -8.81 -37.82
C GLU A 255 3.29 -10.18 -37.13
N ASP A 256 4.38 -10.47 -36.43
CA ASP A 256 4.48 -11.69 -35.62
C ASP A 256 4.10 -11.39 -34.16
N THR A 257 2.80 -11.27 -33.91
CA THR A 257 2.24 -10.87 -32.60
C THR A 257 1.92 -12.05 -31.67
N TRP A 258 1.90 -13.29 -32.17
CA TRP A 258 1.51 -14.46 -31.39
C TRP A 258 2.18 -15.73 -31.92
N ASP A 259 3.00 -16.37 -31.09
CA ASP A 259 3.56 -17.70 -31.39
C ASP A 259 2.50 -18.77 -31.10
N SER A 260 1.67 -19.04 -32.12
CA SER A 260 0.53 -19.93 -32.03
C SER A 260 0.70 -21.14 -32.94
N LYS A 261 0.22 -22.30 -32.48
CA LYS A 261 0.13 -23.53 -33.29
C LYS A 261 -1.19 -23.66 -34.03
N LEU A 262 -2.02 -22.62 -34.03
CA LEU A 262 -3.33 -22.61 -34.68
C LEU A 262 -3.17 -22.59 -36.21
N PRO A 263 -3.60 -23.64 -36.94
CA PRO A 263 -3.38 -23.73 -38.38
C PRO A 263 -4.01 -22.59 -39.18
N PHE A 264 -5.18 -22.11 -38.76
CA PHE A 264 -5.90 -21.04 -39.45
C PHE A 264 -5.13 -19.72 -39.45
N LEU A 265 -4.36 -19.40 -38.40
CA LEU A 265 -3.58 -18.15 -38.35
C LEU A 265 -2.49 -18.14 -39.43
N ALA A 266 -1.78 -19.27 -39.58
CA ALA A 266 -0.77 -19.42 -40.62
C ALA A 266 -1.40 -19.38 -42.02
N ALA A 267 -2.56 -20.00 -42.20
CA ALA A 267 -3.31 -19.96 -43.45
C ALA A 267 -3.78 -18.54 -43.80
N ASN A 268 -4.43 -17.84 -42.86
CA ASN A 268 -4.92 -16.47 -43.05
C ASN A 268 -3.77 -15.52 -43.39
N ARG A 269 -2.61 -15.66 -42.72
CA ARG A 269 -1.42 -14.86 -43.02
C ARG A 269 -0.89 -15.11 -44.43
N ARG A 270 -0.90 -16.36 -44.91
CA ARG A 270 -0.53 -16.69 -46.30
C ARG A 270 -1.52 -16.05 -47.28
N THR A 271 -2.82 -16.18 -47.04
CA THR A 271 -3.87 -15.60 -47.90
C THR A 271 -3.74 -14.08 -48.00
N VAL A 272 -3.53 -13.39 -46.88
CA VAL A 272 -3.34 -11.92 -46.89
C VAL A 272 -2.11 -11.54 -47.72
N ARG A 273 -0.99 -12.26 -47.60
CA ARG A 273 0.20 -12.02 -48.44
C ARG A 273 -0.06 -12.25 -49.92
N GLU A 274 -0.78 -13.31 -50.28
CA GLU A 274 -1.15 -13.60 -51.67
C GLU A 274 -2.04 -12.49 -52.25
N VAL A 275 -3.01 -11.99 -51.48
CA VAL A 275 -3.86 -10.86 -51.89
C VAL A 275 -3.02 -9.59 -52.09
N GLN A 276 -2.12 -9.27 -51.16
CA GLN A 276 -1.22 -8.11 -51.27
C GLN A 276 -0.30 -8.19 -52.50
N GLU A 277 0.18 -9.38 -52.86
CA GLU A 277 0.95 -9.57 -54.10
C GLU A 277 0.12 -9.30 -55.36
N ILE A 278 -1.16 -9.70 -55.35
CA ILE A 278 -2.09 -9.43 -56.46
C ILE A 278 -2.35 -7.93 -56.59
N GLU A 279 -2.56 -7.22 -55.48
CA GLU A 279 -2.73 -5.77 -55.47
C GLU A 279 -1.52 -5.06 -56.09
N HIS A 280 -0.31 -5.47 -55.70
CA HIS A 280 0.93 -4.89 -56.23
C HIS A 280 1.09 -5.15 -57.73
N LYS A 281 0.79 -6.37 -58.21
CA LYS A 281 0.88 -6.74 -59.63
C LYS A 281 -0.19 -6.06 -60.49
N SER A 282 -1.41 -5.91 -59.96
CA SER A 282 -2.55 -5.31 -60.66
C SER A 282 -2.64 -3.79 -60.52
N ARG A 283 -1.81 -3.18 -59.64
CA ARG A 283 -1.85 -1.76 -59.25
C ARG A 283 -3.23 -1.30 -58.76
N ARG A 284 -3.94 -2.21 -58.11
CA ARG A 284 -5.29 -1.99 -57.57
C ARG A 284 -5.21 -2.18 -56.05
N GLN A 285 -5.44 -1.12 -55.28
CA GLN A 285 -5.21 -1.08 -53.81
C GLN A 285 -6.46 -1.40 -52.96
N ASP A 286 -7.51 -1.96 -53.57
CA ASP A 286 -8.84 -2.16 -52.99
C ASP A 286 -9.28 -3.64 -52.97
N VAL A 287 -8.33 -4.58 -53.06
CA VAL A 287 -8.63 -6.02 -53.09
C VAL A 287 -8.57 -6.63 -51.69
N LEU A 288 -7.67 -6.15 -50.83
CA LEU A 288 -7.63 -6.52 -49.42
C LEU A 288 -8.70 -5.73 -48.65
N VAL A 289 -9.54 -6.46 -47.93
CA VAL A 289 -10.52 -5.85 -47.00
C VAL A 289 -9.79 -5.15 -45.85
N ASP A 290 -10.37 -4.05 -45.36
CA ASP A 290 -9.78 -3.31 -44.25
C ASP A 290 -9.76 -4.12 -42.94
N GLU A 291 -8.93 -3.66 -41.99
CA GLU A 291 -8.81 -4.30 -40.67
C GLU A 291 -10.12 -4.33 -39.89
N THR A 292 -11.06 -3.43 -40.17
CA THR A 292 -12.36 -3.38 -39.48
C THR A 292 -13.25 -4.54 -39.92
N LEU A 293 -13.26 -4.87 -41.21
CA LEU A 293 -13.95 -6.04 -41.74
C LEU A 293 -13.32 -7.35 -41.28
N ILE A 294 -11.98 -7.42 -41.22
CA ILE A 294 -11.27 -8.58 -40.68
C ILE A 294 -11.58 -8.76 -39.19
N TYR A 295 -11.60 -7.67 -38.42
CA TYR A 295 -12.04 -7.68 -37.03
C TYR A 295 -13.46 -8.23 -36.91
N ALA A 296 -14.41 -7.71 -37.70
CA ALA A 296 -15.80 -8.15 -37.67
C ALA A 296 -15.96 -9.64 -38.05
N PHE A 297 -15.11 -10.13 -38.97
CA PHE A 297 -15.05 -11.55 -39.30
C PHE A 297 -14.67 -12.40 -38.09
N TYR A 298 -13.59 -12.06 -37.37
CA TYR A 298 -13.20 -12.78 -36.16
C TYR A 298 -14.24 -12.63 -35.05
N ASP A 299 -14.77 -11.42 -34.85
CA ASP A 299 -15.77 -11.11 -33.83
C ASP A 299 -17.04 -11.97 -33.97
N ARG A 300 -17.48 -12.22 -35.21
CA ARG A 300 -18.64 -13.06 -35.49
C ARG A 300 -18.43 -14.53 -35.14
N HIS A 301 -17.21 -15.05 -35.29
CA HIS A 301 -16.92 -16.48 -35.15
C HIS A 301 -16.40 -16.84 -33.76
N ILE A 302 -15.70 -15.93 -33.09
CA ILE A 302 -15.07 -16.19 -31.79
C ILE A 302 -16.07 -15.89 -30.66
N PRO A 303 -16.33 -16.82 -29.73
CA PRO A 303 -17.21 -16.60 -28.59
C PRO A 303 -16.80 -15.43 -27.69
N ALA A 304 -17.75 -14.89 -26.93
CA ALA A 304 -17.55 -13.72 -26.07
C ALA A 304 -16.57 -13.97 -24.89
N ASP A 305 -16.39 -15.22 -24.48
CA ASP A 305 -15.51 -15.63 -23.37
C ASP A 305 -14.06 -15.95 -23.81
N VAL A 306 -13.78 -15.90 -25.11
CA VAL A 306 -12.46 -16.18 -25.67
C VAL A 306 -11.67 -14.88 -25.85
N ALA A 307 -10.82 -14.56 -24.87
CA ALA A 307 -9.99 -13.34 -24.86
C ALA A 307 -8.48 -13.61 -24.62
N ASN A 308 -8.03 -14.86 -24.77
CA ASN A 308 -6.63 -15.23 -24.63
C ASN A 308 -6.29 -16.47 -25.45
N GLY A 309 -4.99 -16.72 -25.64
CA GLY A 309 -4.50 -17.81 -26.48
C GLY A 309 -4.93 -19.19 -25.99
N ALA A 310 -4.88 -19.45 -24.68
CA ALA A 310 -5.29 -20.74 -24.12
C ALA A 310 -6.80 -20.99 -24.30
N ALA A 311 -7.65 -19.97 -24.14
CA ALA A 311 -9.08 -20.05 -24.42
C ALA A 311 -9.33 -20.30 -25.92
N MET A 312 -8.60 -19.60 -26.79
CA MET A 312 -8.71 -19.74 -28.24
C MET A 312 -8.31 -21.13 -28.73
N GLU A 313 -7.19 -21.68 -28.25
CA GLU A 313 -6.74 -23.03 -28.61
C GLU A 313 -7.73 -24.12 -28.17
N ARG A 314 -8.30 -23.98 -26.96
CA ARG A 314 -9.32 -24.91 -26.46
C ARG A 314 -10.59 -24.83 -27.29
N TRP A 315 -11.09 -23.62 -27.53
CA TRP A 315 -12.28 -23.39 -28.33
C TRP A 315 -12.09 -23.92 -29.77
N TYR A 316 -11.00 -23.53 -30.44
CA TYR A 316 -10.74 -23.93 -31.83
C TYR A 316 -10.62 -25.45 -31.99
N ARG A 317 -9.99 -26.14 -31.04
CA ARG A 317 -9.91 -27.62 -31.06
C ARG A 317 -11.28 -28.29 -31.06
N GLN A 318 -12.25 -27.73 -30.35
CA GLN A 318 -13.62 -28.26 -30.31
C GLN A 318 -14.40 -27.83 -31.55
N ALA A 319 -14.29 -26.55 -31.92
CA ALA A 319 -15.04 -25.98 -33.02
C ALA A 319 -14.61 -26.56 -34.39
N SER A 320 -13.31 -26.78 -34.61
CA SER A 320 -12.79 -27.41 -35.85
C SER A 320 -13.21 -28.87 -36.05
N GLN A 321 -13.58 -29.59 -34.98
CA GLN A 321 -14.14 -30.94 -35.11
C GLN A 321 -15.58 -30.90 -35.62
N ALA A 322 -16.33 -29.87 -35.24
CA ALA A 322 -17.71 -29.66 -35.66
C ALA A 322 -17.80 -29.04 -37.06
N ASP A 323 -16.89 -28.11 -37.38
CA ASP A 323 -16.75 -27.49 -38.69
C ASP A 323 -15.29 -27.53 -39.16
N PRO A 324 -14.93 -28.51 -40.02
CA PRO A 324 -13.57 -28.63 -40.55
C PRO A 324 -13.13 -27.46 -41.45
N ARG A 325 -14.04 -26.54 -41.83
CA ARG A 325 -13.73 -25.36 -42.67
C ARG A 325 -13.62 -24.06 -41.87
N LEU A 326 -13.65 -24.14 -40.53
CA LEU A 326 -13.59 -23.00 -39.61
C LEU A 326 -12.26 -22.23 -39.65
#